data_AF-A0A1N6KF17-F1
#
_entry.id   AF-A0A1N6KF17-F1
#
_cell.length_a   1.000
_cell.length_b   1.000
_cell.length_c   1.000
_cell.angle_alpha   90.00
_cell.angle_beta   90.00
_cell.angle_gamma   90.00
#
_symmetry.space_group_name_H-M   'P 1'
#
loop_
_entity.id
_entity.type
_entity.pdbx_description
1 polymer ?
#
loop_
_entity_poly.entity_id
_entity_poly.type
_entity_poly.pdbx_seq_one_letter_code
_entity_poly.pdbx_strand_id
1 'polypeptide(L)'
;MKKMLLVVSGAFLMLTTSIAVTHAVTPAGHITVNDADWMKSKTGTWAGLKDGKTYWYKLDKNAQLWWSTDGKKWAAVEGGMWADKDGKWLKIGEGKLWWTADGGKNFSEVPEWKWEGPKGEWYKFDAKWTLWVNSK
;
A
#
# COMPACT_ATOMS: atom_id res chain seq x y z
N MET A 1 -38.41 -54.86 8.34
CA MET A 1 -38.06 -56.14 9.00
C MET A 1 -36.76 -55.98 9.75
N LYS A 2 -36.77 -56.31 11.04
CA LYS A 2 -35.63 -56.35 11.97
C LYS A 2 -34.47 -57.19 11.42
N LYS A 3 -33.23 -56.69 11.53
CA LYS A 3 -32.08 -57.49 11.97
C LYS A 3 -31.16 -56.62 12.83
N MET A 4 -31.02 -57.04 14.09
CA MET A 4 -30.05 -56.58 15.07
C MET A 4 -28.65 -57.03 14.66
N LEU A 5 -27.63 -56.26 15.00
CA LEU A 5 -26.36 -56.81 15.47
C LEU A 5 -25.71 -55.84 16.45
N LEU A 6 -25.61 -56.35 17.68
CA LEU A 6 -24.89 -55.85 18.84
C LEU A 6 -23.38 -55.95 18.58
N VAL A 7 -22.62 -54.90 18.90
CA VAL A 7 -21.19 -55.04 19.26
C VAL A 7 -20.90 -54.18 20.48
N VAL A 8 -20.17 -54.81 21.40
CA VAL A 8 -19.86 -54.47 22.78
C VAL A 8 -18.68 -53.50 22.88
N SER A 9 -18.78 -52.64 23.90
CA SER A 9 -17.76 -51.93 24.71
C SER A 9 -16.42 -51.50 24.11
N GLY A 10 -16.15 -50.21 24.30
CA GLY A 10 -14.80 -49.65 24.36
C GLY A 10 -14.83 -48.28 25.04
N ALA A 11 -14.96 -48.26 26.38
CA ALA A 11 -14.66 -47.07 27.15
C ALA A 11 -13.14 -46.86 27.13
N PHE A 12 -12.67 -45.87 26.36
CA PHE A 12 -11.33 -45.34 26.49
C PHE A 12 -11.43 -43.84 26.76
N LEU A 13 -11.33 -43.51 28.04
CA LEU A 13 -11.02 -42.16 28.52
C LEU A 13 -9.56 -41.89 28.13
N MET A 14 -9.32 -40.92 27.24
CA MET A 14 -7.98 -40.38 27.01
C MET A 14 -8.05 -38.87 27.15
N LEU A 15 -7.29 -38.38 28.12
CA LEU A 15 -7.15 -36.98 28.47
C LEU A 15 -6.69 -36.15 27.27
N THR A 16 -7.31 -34.99 27.08
CA THR A 16 -6.82 -33.94 26.20
C THR A 16 -5.60 -33.27 26.85
N THR A 17 -4.40 -33.63 26.41
CA THR A 17 -3.20 -32.85 26.69
C THR A 17 -3.07 -31.74 25.65
N SER A 18 -3.46 -30.52 26.05
CA SER A 18 -3.11 -29.31 25.32
C SER A 18 -1.60 -29.11 25.44
N ILE A 19 -0.84 -29.50 24.41
CA ILE A 19 0.57 -29.13 24.32
C ILE A 19 0.59 -27.68 23.80
N ALA A 20 0.90 -26.74 24.70
CA ALA A 20 1.24 -25.39 24.31
C ALA A 20 2.47 -25.45 23.40
N VAL A 21 2.31 -25.03 22.14
CA VAL A 21 3.46 -24.77 21.27
C VAL A 21 4.18 -23.56 21.86
N THR A 22 5.24 -23.82 22.63
CA THR A 22 6.26 -22.83 22.91
C THR A 22 6.96 -22.53 21.59
N HIS A 23 6.57 -21.42 20.95
CA HIS A 23 7.41 -20.83 19.92
C HIS A 23 8.76 -20.51 20.58
N ALA A 24 9.76 -21.33 20.28
CA ALA A 24 11.15 -20.98 20.52
C ALA A 24 11.37 -19.66 19.78
N VAL A 25 11.47 -18.58 20.54
CA VAL A 25 11.87 -17.27 20.03
C VAL A 25 13.31 -17.47 19.56
N THR A 26 13.46 -17.83 18.30
CA THR A 26 14.72 -17.66 17.60
C THR A 26 15.00 -16.16 17.70
N PRO A 27 16.18 -15.71 18.14
CA PRO A 27 16.53 -14.32 17.96
C PRO A 27 16.55 -14.13 16.45
N ALA A 28 15.42 -13.62 15.92
CA ALA A 28 15.36 -13.11 14.57
C ALA A 28 16.48 -12.09 14.54
N GLY A 29 17.56 -12.44 13.84
CA GLY A 29 18.59 -11.47 13.52
C GLY A 29 17.85 -10.23 13.07
N HIS A 30 18.11 -9.11 13.76
CA HIS A 30 17.56 -7.84 13.36
C HIS A 30 17.98 -7.68 11.89
N ILE A 31 17.03 -7.93 10.98
CA ILE A 31 17.13 -7.38 9.66
C ILE A 31 17.02 -5.90 9.96
N THR A 32 18.18 -5.24 10.07
CA THR A 32 18.26 -3.80 9.88
C THR A 32 17.88 -3.60 8.43
N VAL A 33 16.58 -3.61 8.16
CA VAL A 33 16.06 -2.83 7.06
C VAL A 33 16.56 -1.45 7.41
N ASN A 34 17.52 -0.95 6.63
CA ASN A 34 17.75 0.48 6.53
C ASN A 34 16.39 1.04 6.06
N ASP A 35 15.49 1.27 6.99
CA ASP A 35 14.35 2.13 6.83
C ASP A 35 14.99 3.50 6.75
N ALA A 36 15.39 3.90 5.53
CA ALA A 36 15.76 5.27 5.29
C ALA A 36 14.62 6.12 5.89
N ASP A 37 14.95 7.05 6.79
CA ASP A 37 13.93 7.82 7.46
C ASP A 37 13.08 8.56 6.43
N TRP A 38 11.76 8.64 6.68
CA TRP A 38 10.89 9.46 5.86
C TRP A 38 11.33 10.92 5.94
N MET A 39 11.72 11.49 4.80
CA MET A 39 12.13 12.88 4.69
C MET A 39 11.08 13.69 3.95
N LYS A 40 10.84 14.92 4.41
CA LYS A 40 9.98 15.85 3.68
C LYS A 40 10.59 16.16 2.32
N SER A 41 9.80 16.04 1.25
CA SER A 41 10.25 16.38 -0.10
C SER A 41 10.58 17.87 -0.18
N LYS A 42 11.79 18.19 -0.66
CA LYS A 42 12.22 19.58 -0.87
C LYS A 42 11.47 20.25 -2.02
N THR A 43 11.07 19.47 -3.02
CA THR A 43 10.43 19.97 -4.24
C THR A 43 8.91 19.82 -4.20
N GLY A 44 8.39 18.92 -3.37
CA GLY A 44 6.97 18.53 -3.41
C GLY A 44 6.60 17.78 -4.69
N THR A 45 7.60 17.31 -5.44
CA THR A 45 7.43 16.60 -6.70
C THR A 45 7.67 15.11 -6.52
N TRP A 46 6.84 14.28 -7.13
CA TRP A 46 7.01 12.82 -7.18
C TRP A 46 6.92 12.30 -8.62
N ALA A 47 7.47 11.11 -8.86
CA ALA A 47 7.39 10.43 -10.14
C ALA A 47 6.20 9.45 -10.19
N GLY A 48 5.61 9.30 -11.36
CA GLY A 48 4.67 8.22 -11.69
C GLY A 48 4.94 7.67 -13.08
N LEU A 49 4.40 6.48 -13.38
CA LEU A 49 4.59 5.79 -14.65
C LEU A 49 3.28 5.71 -15.43
N LYS A 50 3.24 6.30 -16.62
CA LYS A 50 2.08 6.21 -17.51
C LYS A 50 2.58 5.92 -18.93
N ASP A 51 1.96 4.97 -19.62
CA ASP A 51 2.29 4.64 -21.01
C ASP A 51 3.80 4.36 -21.24
N GLY A 52 4.46 3.73 -20.26
CA GLY A 52 5.90 3.44 -20.28
C GLY A 52 6.81 4.66 -20.12
N LYS A 53 6.25 5.84 -19.83
CA LYS A 53 6.99 7.10 -19.62
C LYS A 53 6.87 7.56 -18.17
N THR A 54 7.98 8.08 -17.65
CA THR A 54 7.97 8.73 -16.34
C THR A 54 7.43 10.14 -16.47
N TYR A 55 6.46 10.46 -15.62
CA TYR A 55 5.90 11.80 -15.46
C TYR A 55 6.20 12.30 -14.06
N TRP A 56 6.46 13.60 -13.94
CA TRP A 56 6.61 14.28 -12.67
C TRP A 56 5.30 14.93 -12.26
N TYR A 57 4.92 14.80 -11.01
CA TYR A 57 3.68 15.31 -10.46
C TYR A 57 3.95 16.20 -9.27
N LYS A 58 3.10 17.21 -9.05
CA LYS A 58 3.09 18.04 -7.84
C LYS A 58 1.69 18.51 -7.52
N LEU A 59 1.45 18.91 -6.28
CA LEU A 59 0.24 19.62 -5.88
C LEU A 59 0.51 21.13 -5.81
N ASP A 60 -0.50 21.92 -6.14
CA ASP A 60 -0.51 23.34 -5.79
C ASP A 60 -1.20 23.61 -4.44
N LYS A 61 -1.39 24.90 -4.14
CA LYS A 61 -1.96 25.39 -2.88
C LYS A 61 -3.42 24.93 -2.65
N ASN A 62 -4.12 24.58 -3.73
CA ASN A 62 -5.52 24.15 -3.72
C ASN A 62 -5.63 22.62 -3.82
N ALA A 63 -4.52 21.89 -3.63
CA ALA A 63 -4.43 20.45 -3.88
C ALA A 63 -4.78 20.05 -5.33
N GLN A 64 -4.66 20.97 -6.29
CA GLN A 64 -4.79 20.62 -7.70
C GLN A 64 -3.51 19.93 -8.18
N LEU A 65 -3.69 18.87 -8.95
CA LEU A 65 -2.60 18.07 -9.48
C LEU A 65 -2.04 18.66 -10.77
N TRP A 66 -0.72 18.78 -10.84
CA TRP A 66 0.02 19.23 -11.99
C TRP A 66 1.02 18.17 -12.43
N TRP A 67 1.26 18.05 -13.73
CA TRP A 67 2.24 17.13 -14.30
C TRP A 67 3.25 17.83 -15.19
N SER A 68 4.40 17.18 -15.37
CA SER A 68 5.49 17.62 -16.25
C SER A 68 6.26 16.43 -16.82
N THR A 69 6.69 16.51 -18.07
CA THR A 69 7.64 15.55 -18.68
C THR A 69 9.10 15.99 -18.57
N ASP A 70 9.36 17.28 -18.34
CA ASP A 70 10.72 17.85 -18.29
C ASP A 70 11.08 18.41 -16.90
N GLY A 71 10.16 18.35 -15.94
CA GLY A 71 10.28 18.93 -14.59
C GLY A 71 10.22 20.46 -14.56
N LYS A 72 10.09 21.12 -15.72
CA LYS A 72 10.19 22.59 -15.88
C LYS A 72 8.86 23.20 -16.30
N LYS A 73 8.19 22.63 -17.29
CA LYS A 73 6.88 23.06 -17.78
C LYS A 73 5.81 22.18 -17.16
N TRP A 74 4.81 22.82 -16.56
CA TRP A 74 3.78 22.15 -15.80
C TRP A 74 2.41 22.41 -16.42
N ALA A 75 1.59 21.37 -16.51
CA ALA A 75 0.21 21.45 -16.93
C ALA A 75 -0.70 20.82 -15.88
N ALA A 76 -1.94 21.31 -15.75
CA ALA A 76 -2.90 20.68 -14.87
C ALA A 76 -3.23 19.27 -15.38
N VAL A 77 -3.41 18.32 -14.46
CA VAL A 77 -3.90 16.99 -14.80
C VAL A 77 -5.42 17.03 -14.78
N GLU A 78 -6.05 16.93 -15.94
CA GLU A 78 -7.50 16.75 -16.02
C GLU A 78 -7.93 15.47 -15.30
N GLY A 79 -8.94 15.57 -14.43
CA GLY A 79 -9.39 14.47 -13.57
C GLY A 79 -8.53 14.21 -12.33
N GLY A 80 -7.37 14.86 -12.21
CA GLY A 80 -6.56 14.85 -10.98
C GLY A 80 -6.04 13.47 -10.56
N MET A 81 -5.79 12.58 -11.53
CA MET A 81 -5.31 11.22 -11.27
C MET A 81 -3.88 10.99 -11.77
N TRP A 82 -3.09 10.22 -11.03
CA TRP A 82 -1.75 9.79 -11.44
C TRP A 82 -1.57 8.29 -11.21
N ALA A 83 -0.64 7.67 -11.93
CA ALA A 83 -0.36 6.25 -11.79
C ALA A 83 0.78 6.00 -10.79
N ASP A 84 0.66 4.95 -9.97
CA ASP A 84 1.77 4.38 -9.21
C ASP A 84 2.58 3.38 -10.05
N LYS A 85 3.55 2.73 -9.40
CA LYS A 85 4.37 1.67 -10.00
C LYS A 85 3.56 0.49 -10.56
N ASP A 86 2.46 0.11 -9.90
CA ASP A 86 1.64 -1.04 -10.27
C ASP A 86 0.61 -0.71 -11.35
N GLY A 87 0.59 0.53 -11.84
CA GLY A 87 -0.40 1.01 -12.80
C GLY A 87 -1.78 1.28 -12.17
N LYS A 88 -1.88 1.32 -10.85
CA LYS A 88 -3.09 1.80 -10.15
C LYS A 88 -3.16 3.31 -10.30
N TRP A 89 -4.36 3.84 -10.44
CA TRP A 89 -4.61 5.27 -10.52
C TRP A 89 -4.97 5.81 -9.16
N LEU A 90 -4.24 6.81 -8.69
CA LEU A 90 -4.42 7.51 -7.44
C LEU A 90 -5.07 8.87 -7.68
N LYS A 91 -5.90 9.34 -6.75
CA LYS A 91 -6.49 10.67 -6.76
C LYS A 91 -6.71 11.22 -5.36
N ILE A 92 -6.72 12.54 -5.22
CA ILE A 92 -7.16 13.22 -4.01
C ILE A 92 -8.64 13.56 -4.15
N GLY A 93 -9.43 13.22 -3.15
CA GLY A 93 -10.86 13.55 -3.11
C GLY A 93 -11.41 13.35 -1.71
N GLU A 94 -12.38 14.16 -1.29
CA GLU A 94 -13.04 14.02 0.02
C GLU A 94 -12.05 14.03 1.20
N GLY A 95 -10.94 14.77 1.06
CA GLY A 95 -9.89 14.84 2.09
C GLY A 95 -9.06 13.56 2.25
N LYS A 96 -9.16 12.62 1.31
CA LYS A 96 -8.47 11.31 1.34
C LYS A 96 -7.72 11.03 0.05
N LEU A 97 -6.75 10.11 0.14
CA LEU A 97 -6.06 9.55 -1.00
C LEU A 97 -6.75 8.24 -1.42
N TRP A 98 -7.26 8.21 -2.64
CA TRP A 98 -7.96 7.05 -3.20
C TRP A 98 -7.14 6.41 -4.29
N TRP A 99 -7.31 5.10 -4.49
CA TRP A 99 -6.79 4.39 -5.66
C TRP A 99 -7.88 3.58 -6.35
N THR A 100 -7.67 3.30 -7.64
CA THR A 100 -8.48 2.43 -8.47
C THR A 100 -7.57 1.62 -9.39
N ALA A 101 -7.93 0.35 -9.65
CA ALA A 101 -7.28 -0.48 -10.68
C ALA A 101 -8.21 -0.78 -11.87
N ASP A 102 -9.46 -0.32 -11.84
CA ASP A 102 -10.49 -0.65 -12.83
C ASP A 102 -10.97 0.56 -13.64
N GLY A 103 -10.11 1.57 -13.75
CA GLY A 103 -10.38 2.79 -14.51
C GLY A 103 -11.38 3.73 -13.83
N GLY A 104 -11.45 3.68 -12.49
CA GLY A 104 -12.32 4.57 -11.71
C GLY A 104 -13.74 4.07 -11.51
N LYS A 105 -14.00 2.77 -11.68
CA LYS A 105 -15.30 2.18 -11.36
C LYS A 105 -15.44 1.96 -9.86
N ASN A 106 -14.38 1.47 -9.23
CA ASN A 106 -14.29 1.29 -7.79
C ASN A 106 -13.07 2.04 -7.24
N PHE A 107 -13.25 2.68 -6.08
CA PHE A 107 -12.20 3.37 -5.36
C PHE A 107 -12.04 2.79 -3.96
N SER A 108 -10.79 2.68 -3.52
CA SER A 108 -10.42 2.29 -2.17
C SER A 108 -9.45 3.31 -1.61
N GLU A 109 -9.47 3.54 -0.30
CA GLU A 109 -8.51 4.42 0.33
C GLU A 109 -7.11 3.80 0.25
N VAL A 110 -6.09 4.60 -0.03
CA VAL A 110 -4.70 4.17 -0.03
C VAL A 110 -4.24 4.02 1.42
N PRO A 111 -3.82 2.82 1.87
CA PRO A 111 -3.38 2.61 3.24
C PRO A 111 -2.25 3.57 3.63
N GLU A 112 -2.44 4.25 4.76
CA GLU A 112 -1.49 5.25 5.30
C GLU A 112 -1.09 6.36 4.32
N TRP A 113 -1.85 6.52 3.24
CA TRP A 113 -1.57 7.41 2.11
C TRP A 113 -0.15 7.22 1.53
N LYS A 114 0.34 5.98 1.52
CA LYS A 114 1.65 5.57 0.98
C LYS A 114 1.51 4.91 -0.37
N TRP A 115 2.40 5.22 -1.30
CA TRP A 115 2.49 4.53 -2.59
C TRP A 115 3.94 4.46 -3.08
N GLU A 116 4.24 3.47 -3.93
CA GLU A 116 5.56 3.28 -4.50
C GLU A 116 5.67 3.99 -5.85
N GLY A 117 6.77 4.72 -6.03
CA GLY A 117 7.19 5.34 -7.26
C GLY A 117 7.80 4.34 -8.25
N PRO A 118 7.97 4.76 -9.52
CA PRO A 118 8.49 3.90 -10.57
C PRO A 118 9.90 3.35 -10.30
N LYS A 119 10.75 4.05 -9.54
CA LYS A 119 12.14 3.63 -9.29
C LYS A 119 12.34 2.99 -7.91
N GLY A 120 11.25 2.63 -7.22
CA GLY A 120 11.32 1.98 -5.91
C GLY A 120 11.37 2.94 -4.72
N GLU A 121 11.33 4.25 -4.98
CA GLU A 121 11.12 5.23 -3.94
C GLU A 121 9.69 5.16 -3.39
N TRP A 122 9.55 5.30 -2.08
CA TRP A 122 8.25 5.38 -1.43
C TRP A 122 7.84 6.82 -1.22
N TYR A 123 6.59 7.12 -1.50
CA TYR A 123 5.96 8.40 -1.30
C TYR A 123 4.85 8.29 -0.27
N LYS A 124 4.63 9.36 0.50
CA LYS A 124 3.41 9.51 1.31
C LYS A 124 2.96 10.95 1.41
N PHE A 125 1.66 11.15 1.62
CA PHE A 125 1.12 12.43 2.06
C PHE A 125 0.84 12.41 3.56
N ASP A 126 1.04 13.55 4.23
CA ASP A 126 0.45 13.80 5.54
C ASP A 126 -0.91 14.50 5.43
N ALA A 127 -1.57 14.73 6.57
CA ALA A 127 -2.87 15.39 6.65
C ALA A 127 -2.90 16.82 6.05
N LYS A 128 -1.74 17.44 5.80
CA LYS A 128 -1.60 18.75 5.16
C LYS A 128 -1.22 18.64 3.69
N TRP A 129 -1.29 17.45 3.11
CA TRP A 129 -0.84 17.15 1.75
C TRP A 129 0.65 17.44 1.52
N THR A 130 1.46 17.41 2.58
CA THR A 130 2.91 17.50 2.43
C THR A 130 3.43 16.17 1.91
N LEU A 131 4.22 16.22 0.83
CA LEU A 131 4.88 15.04 0.30
C LEU A 131 6.10 14.67 1.16
N TRP A 132 6.18 13.42 1.56
CA TRP A 132 7.34 12.80 2.18
C TRP A 132 7.85 11.66 1.29
N VAL A 133 9.16 11.45 1.31
CA VAL A 133 9.87 10.48 0.48
C VAL A 133 10.72 9.59 1.37
N ASN A 134 10.73 8.31 1.06
CA ASN A 134 11.67 7.33 1.59
C ASN A 134 12.32 6.64 0.39
N SER A 135 13.59 6.91 0.18
CA SER A 135 14.40 6.30 -0.87
C SER A 135 15.53 5.55 -0.18
N LYS A 136 15.57 4.22 -0.38
CA LYS A 136 16.69 3.38 0.04
C LYS A 136 17.95 3.69 -0.77
#